data_AF-B5BQE5-F1
#
_entry.id   AF-B5BQE5-F1
#
_cell.length_a   1.000
_cell.length_b   1.000
_cell.length_c   1.000
_cell.angle_alpha   90.00
_cell.angle_beta   90.00
_cell.angle_gamma   90.00
#
_symmetry.space_group_name_H-M   'P 1'
#
loop_
_entity.id
_entity.type
_entity.pdbx_description
1 polymer ?
#
loop_
_entity_poly.entity_id
_entity_poly.type
_entity_poly.pdbx_seq_one_letter_code
_entity_poly.pdbx_strand_id
1 'polypeptide(L)'
;SQYVGAARELYPTHPGFRRRIDAFDVLLRGVWGRSLHSVLYPEPGHSSSIDQFDYAQPVLFALEYALAELWMSWAVQPDVLLGHSTGELAAACLAGVFSVEDGLKLAIHRGRLMHQLPEGGNLAVSTGEAEVREVLAQGGWSCSIAALNGPENVVVSGPPGELREVASALGARGLKVRRLNIPRAAHSAMVEAILPEFRAVAATLTYARPALPMASGMTGEPITDAICTPDYWCRQLRDPVRFAQGIEHLYRDGVRV
;
A
#
# COMPACT_ATOMS: atom_id res chain seq x y z
N SER A 1 -4.98 -4.63 -6.43
CA SER A 1 -4.92 -3.36 -7.19
C SER A 1 -6.33 -2.87 -7.47
N GLN A 2 -6.50 -1.56 -7.65
CA GLN A 2 -7.77 -0.92 -7.96
C GLN A 2 -7.90 -0.67 -9.47
N TYR A 3 -9.09 -0.86 -10.01
CA TYR A 3 -9.48 -0.46 -11.37
C TYR A 3 -11.00 -0.40 -11.46
N VAL A 4 -11.52 0.36 -12.43
CA VAL A 4 -12.97 0.45 -12.67
C VAL A 4 -13.51 -0.94 -13.00
N GLY A 5 -14.51 -1.40 -12.25
CA GLY A 5 -15.09 -2.74 -12.40
C GLY A 5 -14.38 -3.84 -11.59
N ALA A 6 -13.44 -3.50 -10.71
CA ALA A 6 -12.80 -4.47 -9.83
C ALA A 6 -13.83 -5.26 -9.00
N ALA A 7 -13.71 -6.59 -9.01
CA ALA A 7 -14.61 -7.52 -8.31
C ALA A 7 -16.11 -7.37 -8.65
N ARG A 8 -16.46 -6.77 -9.80
CA ARG A 8 -17.85 -6.45 -10.17
C ARG A 8 -18.78 -7.66 -10.13
N GLU A 9 -18.32 -8.81 -10.62
CA GLU A 9 -19.11 -10.03 -10.66
C GLU A 9 -19.36 -10.62 -9.27
N LEU A 10 -18.44 -10.42 -8.31
CA LEU A 10 -18.57 -10.93 -6.94
C LEU A 10 -19.69 -10.23 -6.17
N TYR A 11 -19.92 -8.94 -6.44
CA TYR A 11 -20.94 -8.15 -5.75
C TYR A 11 -22.38 -8.70 -5.88
N PRO A 12 -22.91 -9.02 -7.07
CA PRO A 12 -24.23 -9.65 -7.19
C PRO A 12 -24.23 -11.12 -6.77
N THR A 13 -23.13 -11.86 -6.99
CA THR A 13 -23.10 -13.32 -6.87
C THR A 13 -22.73 -13.85 -5.48
N HIS A 14 -22.00 -13.07 -4.67
CA HIS A 14 -21.48 -13.52 -3.36
C HIS A 14 -22.00 -12.65 -2.21
N PRO A 15 -23.02 -13.11 -1.45
CA PRO A 15 -23.64 -12.31 -0.39
C PRO A 15 -22.69 -11.82 0.72
N GLY A 16 -21.66 -12.61 1.06
CA GLY A 16 -20.65 -12.23 2.06
C GLY A 16 -19.82 -11.04 1.59
N PHE A 17 -19.26 -11.12 0.38
CA PHE A 17 -18.53 -10.04 -0.27
C PHE A 17 -19.39 -8.77 -0.37
N ARG A 18 -20.64 -8.89 -0.84
CA ARG A 18 -21.59 -7.78 -0.91
C ARG A 18 -21.79 -7.09 0.43
N ARG A 19 -22.09 -7.84 1.49
CA ARG A 19 -22.29 -7.25 2.83
C ARG A 19 -21.07 -6.47 3.31
N ARG A 20 -19.86 -6.97 3.06
CA ARG A 20 -18.63 -6.26 3.44
C ARG A 20 -18.45 -4.96 2.64
N ILE A 21 -18.65 -5.00 1.33
CA ILE A 21 -18.58 -3.80 0.48
C ILE A 21 -19.65 -2.78 0.90
N ASP A 22 -20.87 -3.21 1.22
CA ASP A 22 -21.95 -2.32 1.68
C ASP A 22 -21.62 -1.68 3.04
N ALA A 23 -21.00 -2.42 3.95
CA ALA A 23 -20.53 -1.87 5.22
C ALA A 23 -19.45 -0.79 4.99
N PHE A 24 -18.52 -1.03 4.07
CA PHE A 24 -17.52 -0.02 3.69
C PHE A 24 -18.13 1.18 2.98
N ASP A 25 -19.13 0.97 2.12
CA ASP A 25 -19.85 2.03 1.44
C ASP A 25 -20.51 2.99 2.44
N VAL A 26 -21.13 2.49 3.52
CA VAL A 26 -21.70 3.33 4.59
C VAL A 26 -20.63 4.22 5.23
N LEU A 27 -19.49 3.65 5.61
CA LEU A 27 -18.40 4.39 6.26
C LEU A 27 -17.80 5.44 5.31
N LEU A 28 -17.59 5.07 4.05
CA LEU A 28 -16.96 5.92 3.05
C LEU A 28 -17.89 7.02 2.52
N ARG A 29 -19.21 6.78 2.45
CA ARG A 29 -20.19 7.84 2.14
C ARG A 29 -20.11 9.01 3.10
N GLY A 30 -19.88 8.75 4.39
CA GLY A 30 -19.70 9.81 5.39
C GLY A 30 -18.48 10.70 5.15
N VAL A 31 -17.44 10.16 4.49
CA VAL A 31 -16.19 10.88 4.21
C VAL A 31 -16.21 11.54 2.84
N TRP A 32 -16.70 10.84 1.81
CA TRP A 32 -16.66 11.33 0.43
C TRP A 32 -17.90 12.08 -0.01
N GLY A 33 -19.01 11.96 0.73
CA GLY A 33 -20.32 12.47 0.29
C GLY A 33 -20.89 11.72 -0.93
N ARG A 34 -20.30 10.59 -1.33
CA ARG A 34 -20.75 9.74 -2.43
C ARG A 34 -20.47 8.26 -2.15
N SER A 35 -21.16 7.39 -2.89
CA SER A 35 -21.06 5.94 -2.71
C SER A 35 -19.76 5.36 -3.25
N LEU A 36 -19.19 4.39 -2.53
CA LEU A 36 -18.13 3.49 -3.00
C LEU A 36 -18.53 2.80 -4.30
N HIS A 37 -19.80 2.40 -4.44
CA HIS A 37 -20.32 1.80 -5.68
C HIS A 37 -20.14 2.72 -6.88
N SER A 38 -20.36 4.02 -6.72
CA SER A 38 -20.16 4.99 -7.80
C SER A 38 -18.69 5.19 -8.20
N VAL A 39 -17.76 4.76 -7.35
CA VAL A 39 -16.32 4.82 -7.61
C VAL A 39 -15.85 3.51 -8.25
N LEU A 40 -16.29 2.36 -7.73
CA LEU A 40 -15.96 1.04 -8.28
C LEU A 40 -16.66 0.76 -9.61
N TYR A 41 -17.94 1.12 -9.71
CA TYR A 41 -18.87 0.77 -10.77
C TYR A 41 -19.59 2.03 -11.28
N PRO A 42 -18.87 3.00 -11.87
CA PRO A 42 -19.47 4.20 -12.41
C PRO A 42 -20.48 3.84 -13.51
N GLU A 43 -21.56 4.63 -13.59
CA GLU A 43 -22.50 4.53 -14.70
C GLU A 43 -21.81 4.78 -16.04
N PRO A 44 -22.26 4.16 -17.14
CA PRO A 44 -21.71 4.42 -18.47
C PRO A 44 -21.60 5.92 -18.76
N GLY A 45 -20.44 6.35 -19.26
CA GLY A 45 -20.16 7.76 -19.57
C GLY A 45 -19.71 8.63 -18.39
N HIS A 46 -19.65 8.10 -17.16
CA HIS A 46 -19.13 8.83 -16.00
C HIS A 46 -17.68 8.45 -15.70
N SER A 47 -16.84 9.46 -15.41
CA SER A 47 -15.48 9.23 -14.93
C SER A 47 -15.49 8.78 -13.47
N SER A 48 -14.51 7.94 -13.11
CA SER A 48 -14.29 7.52 -11.74
C SER A 48 -13.07 8.21 -11.14
N SER A 49 -13.16 8.55 -9.86
CA SER A 49 -12.04 9.05 -9.06
C SER A 49 -11.14 7.93 -8.53
N ILE A 50 -11.34 6.67 -8.95
CA ILE A 50 -10.63 5.50 -8.37
C ILE A 50 -9.10 5.59 -8.43
N ASP A 51 -8.54 6.35 -9.37
CA ASP A 51 -7.09 6.57 -9.50
C ASP A 51 -6.57 7.76 -8.67
N GLN A 52 -7.47 8.57 -8.09
CA GLN A 52 -7.10 9.62 -7.15
C GLN A 52 -6.75 9.00 -5.79
N PHE A 53 -5.64 9.40 -5.17
CA PHE A 53 -5.06 8.70 -4.01
C PHE A 53 -5.99 8.61 -2.79
N ASP A 54 -6.83 9.63 -2.57
CA ASP A 54 -7.86 9.71 -1.54
C ASP A 54 -9.00 8.70 -1.73
N TYR A 55 -9.19 8.20 -2.95
CA TYR A 55 -10.10 7.08 -3.25
C TYR A 55 -9.35 5.76 -3.38
N ALA A 56 -8.24 5.73 -4.12
CA ALA A 56 -7.48 4.52 -4.43
C ALA A 56 -7.09 3.73 -3.17
N GLN A 57 -6.58 4.42 -2.14
CA GLN A 57 -6.08 3.80 -0.91
C GLN A 57 -7.18 3.07 -0.10
N PRO A 58 -8.27 3.73 0.30
CA PRO A 58 -9.39 3.04 0.96
C PRO A 58 -10.15 2.06 0.05
N VAL A 59 -10.24 2.29 -1.26
CA VAL A 59 -10.81 1.31 -2.20
C VAL A 59 -9.97 0.02 -2.22
N LEU A 60 -8.64 0.14 -2.29
CA LEU A 60 -7.73 -1.00 -2.21
C LEU A 60 -7.93 -1.78 -0.92
N PHE A 61 -7.91 -1.08 0.22
CA PHE A 61 -8.16 -1.69 1.53
C PHE A 61 -9.49 -2.45 1.56
N ALA A 62 -10.57 -1.80 1.09
CA ALA A 62 -11.91 -2.39 1.09
C ALA A 62 -11.98 -3.66 0.24
N LEU A 63 -11.40 -3.63 -0.97
CA LEU A 63 -11.34 -4.78 -1.87
C LEU A 63 -10.48 -5.91 -1.31
N GLU A 64 -9.27 -5.62 -0.84
CA GLU A 64 -8.34 -6.62 -0.32
C GLU A 64 -8.92 -7.33 0.91
N TYR A 65 -9.49 -6.57 1.85
CA TYR A 65 -10.12 -7.13 3.03
C TYR A 65 -11.38 -7.95 2.68
N ALA A 66 -12.25 -7.46 1.80
CA ALA A 66 -13.46 -8.18 1.39
C ALA A 66 -13.14 -9.47 0.61
N LEU A 67 -12.10 -9.46 -0.21
CA LEU A 67 -11.62 -10.65 -0.93
C LEU A 67 -11.03 -11.68 0.05
N ALA A 68 -10.25 -11.24 1.05
CA ALA A 68 -9.73 -12.13 2.08
C ALA A 68 -10.85 -12.79 2.90
N GLU A 69 -11.85 -12.02 3.34
CA GLU A 69 -13.02 -12.58 4.03
C GLU A 69 -13.79 -13.58 3.14
N LEU A 70 -13.87 -13.33 1.82
CA LEU A 70 -14.48 -14.27 0.89
C LEU A 70 -13.72 -15.60 0.85
N TRP A 71 -12.39 -15.58 0.74
CA TRP A 71 -11.55 -16.78 0.82
C TRP A 71 -11.74 -17.54 2.13
N MET A 72 -11.71 -16.82 3.26
CA MET A 72 -11.92 -17.40 4.59
C MET A 72 -13.32 -18.01 4.74
N SER A 73 -14.33 -17.45 4.07
CA SER A 73 -15.69 -18.02 4.05
C SER A 73 -15.77 -19.36 3.33
N TRP A 74 -14.79 -19.66 2.47
CA TRP A 74 -14.60 -20.97 1.83
C TRP A 74 -13.66 -21.90 2.62
N ALA A 75 -13.44 -21.59 3.90
CA ALA A 75 -12.53 -22.30 4.78
C ALA A 75 -11.04 -22.26 4.35
N VAL A 76 -10.66 -21.34 3.47
CA VAL A 76 -9.26 -21.08 3.13
C VAL A 76 -8.73 -20.04 4.11
N GLN A 77 -8.11 -20.53 5.19
CA GLN A 77 -7.54 -19.68 6.24
C GLN A 77 -6.08 -19.37 5.94
N PRO A 78 -5.61 -18.12 6.10
CA PRO A 78 -4.20 -17.80 5.96
C PRO A 78 -3.43 -18.27 7.20
N ASP A 79 -2.37 -19.07 6.98
CA ASP A 79 -1.41 -19.42 8.05
C ASP A 79 -0.47 -18.25 8.39
N VAL A 80 -0.24 -17.37 7.43
CA VAL A 80 0.62 -16.18 7.56
C VAL A 80 0.15 -15.08 6.61
N LEU A 81 0.42 -13.83 6.97
CA LEU A 81 0.07 -12.65 6.18
C LEU A 81 1.32 -11.83 5.83
N LEU A 82 1.33 -11.26 4.63
CA LEU A 82 2.32 -10.28 4.19
C LEU A 82 1.62 -9.22 3.34
N GLY A 83 1.75 -7.96 3.72
CA GLY A 83 1.21 -6.84 2.97
C GLY A 83 2.29 -6.06 2.22
N HIS A 84 1.92 -5.50 1.07
CA HIS A 84 2.76 -4.56 0.33
C HIS A 84 2.21 -3.15 0.50
N SER A 85 2.99 -2.25 1.12
CA SER A 85 2.58 -0.85 1.28
C SER A 85 1.18 -0.75 1.91
N THR A 86 0.22 -0.10 1.27
CA THR A 86 -1.18 0.00 1.71
C THR A 86 -1.82 -1.35 2.07
N GLY A 87 -1.47 -2.43 1.38
CA GLY A 87 -2.06 -3.75 1.67
C GLY A 87 -1.66 -4.33 3.03
N GLU A 88 -0.62 -3.78 3.67
CA GLU A 88 -0.27 -4.12 5.05
C GLU A 88 -1.35 -3.68 6.06
N LEU A 89 -2.18 -2.68 5.73
CA LEU A 89 -3.32 -2.29 6.55
C LEU A 89 -4.38 -3.40 6.57
N ALA A 90 -4.73 -3.97 5.41
CA ALA A 90 -5.69 -5.06 5.32
C ALA A 90 -5.15 -6.33 6.00
N ALA A 91 -3.87 -6.65 5.77
CA ALA A 91 -3.18 -7.76 6.44
C ALA A 91 -3.20 -7.59 7.97
N ALA A 92 -2.91 -6.39 8.49
CA ALA A 92 -2.93 -6.13 9.93
C ALA A 92 -4.34 -6.24 10.54
N CYS A 93 -5.38 -5.80 9.83
CA CYS A 93 -6.77 -6.05 10.26
C CYS A 93 -7.08 -7.56 10.35
N LEU A 94 -6.72 -8.32 9.31
CA LEU A 94 -6.97 -9.77 9.26
C LEU A 94 -6.20 -10.50 10.36
N ALA A 95 -5.00 -10.04 10.70
CA ALA A 95 -4.24 -10.54 11.83
C ALA A 95 -4.76 -10.08 13.19
N GLY A 96 -5.75 -9.18 13.24
CA GLY A 96 -6.32 -8.68 14.49
C GLY A 96 -5.50 -7.59 15.18
N VAL A 97 -4.57 -6.93 14.48
CA VAL A 97 -3.78 -5.83 15.06
C VAL A 97 -4.65 -4.62 15.40
N PHE A 98 -5.68 -4.35 14.62
CA PHE A 98 -6.73 -3.38 14.89
C PHE A 98 -8.01 -3.79 14.15
N SER A 99 -9.14 -3.16 14.49
CA SER A 99 -10.42 -3.45 13.83
C SER A 99 -10.41 -3.06 12.35
N VAL A 100 -11.34 -3.62 11.59
CA VAL A 100 -11.52 -3.27 10.18
C VAL A 100 -11.92 -1.79 10.00
N GLU A 101 -12.65 -1.22 10.96
CA GLU A 101 -13.00 0.20 10.98
C GLU A 101 -11.78 1.09 11.20
N ASP A 102 -10.89 0.72 12.12
CA ASP A 102 -9.64 1.44 12.39
C ASP A 102 -8.67 1.34 11.21
N GLY A 103 -8.57 0.16 10.58
CA GLY A 103 -7.78 -0.02 9.36
C GLY A 103 -8.30 0.82 8.20
N LEU A 104 -9.63 0.83 7.98
CA LEU A 104 -10.24 1.68 6.96
C LEU A 104 -10.01 3.17 7.26
N LYS A 105 -10.18 3.59 8.51
CA LYS A 105 -9.90 4.96 8.95
C LYS A 105 -8.46 5.36 8.61
N LEU A 106 -7.49 4.51 8.93
CA LEU A 106 -6.09 4.79 8.61
C LEU A 106 -5.85 4.85 7.08
N ALA A 107 -6.48 3.97 6.29
CA ALA A 107 -6.42 3.99 4.83
C ALA A 107 -7.01 5.28 4.22
N ILE A 108 -8.16 5.75 4.75
CA ILE A 108 -8.81 7.00 4.34
C ILE A 108 -7.87 8.18 4.59
N HIS A 109 -7.35 8.30 5.81
CA HIS A 109 -6.47 9.42 6.17
C HIS A 109 -5.14 9.37 5.40
N ARG A 110 -4.55 8.17 5.22
CA ARG A 110 -3.37 7.97 4.35
C ARG A 110 -3.65 8.47 2.94
N GLY A 111 -4.77 8.05 2.33
CA GLY A 111 -5.15 8.47 0.99
C GLY A 111 -5.31 9.97 0.84
N ARG A 112 -6.07 10.60 1.74
CA ARG A 112 -6.27 12.07 1.74
C ARG A 112 -4.95 12.82 1.87
N LEU A 113 -4.11 12.45 2.85
CA LEU A 113 -2.83 13.13 3.08
C LEU A 113 -1.88 12.96 1.90
N MET A 114 -1.79 11.74 1.35
CA MET A 114 -1.02 11.48 0.14
C MET A 114 -1.55 12.27 -1.06
N HIS A 115 -2.86 12.45 -1.18
CA HIS A 115 -3.46 13.25 -2.26
C HIS A 115 -3.00 14.71 -2.18
N GLN A 116 -2.86 15.27 -0.97
CA GLN A 116 -2.48 16.67 -0.70
C GLN A 116 -0.99 16.97 -0.90
N LEU A 117 -0.13 15.95 -0.95
CA LEU A 117 1.29 16.14 -1.23
C LEU A 117 1.52 16.75 -2.62
N PRO A 118 2.62 17.50 -2.81
CA PRO A 118 3.09 17.88 -4.14
C PRO A 118 3.21 16.68 -5.08
N GLU A 119 3.13 16.94 -6.38
CA GLU A 119 3.31 15.89 -7.37
C GLU A 119 4.67 15.20 -7.19
N GLY A 120 4.63 13.87 -7.07
CA GLY A 120 5.79 13.00 -7.02
C GLY A 120 5.83 12.06 -8.23
N GLY A 121 6.85 11.23 -8.30
CA GLY A 121 6.91 10.17 -9.32
C GLY A 121 7.53 8.90 -8.80
N ASN A 122 7.51 7.88 -9.65
CA ASN A 122 8.09 6.57 -9.38
C ASN A 122 8.74 5.99 -10.64
N LEU A 123 9.86 5.30 -10.46
CA LEU A 123 10.58 4.56 -11.50
C LEU A 123 10.72 3.11 -11.05
N ALA A 124 10.38 2.15 -11.92
CA ALA A 124 10.82 0.78 -11.78
C ALA A 124 12.16 0.61 -12.50
N VAL A 125 13.13 0.02 -11.82
CA VAL A 125 14.50 -0.19 -12.31
C VAL A 125 14.77 -1.69 -12.29
N SER A 126 15.22 -2.22 -13.43
CA SER A 126 15.55 -3.65 -13.56
C SER A 126 16.97 -3.93 -13.08
N THR A 127 17.19 -3.80 -11.77
CA THR A 127 18.45 -4.13 -11.09
C THR A 127 18.24 -4.32 -9.58
N GLY A 128 19.29 -4.66 -8.83
CA GLY A 128 19.30 -4.82 -7.38
C GLY A 128 19.50 -3.52 -6.59
N GLU A 129 19.25 -3.61 -5.29
CA GLU A 129 19.28 -2.48 -4.34
C GLU A 129 20.63 -1.75 -4.34
N ALA A 130 21.75 -2.48 -4.37
CA ALA A 130 23.09 -1.92 -4.23
C ALA A 130 23.43 -0.91 -5.34
N GLU A 131 23.12 -1.24 -6.59
CA GLU A 131 23.40 -0.37 -7.74
C GLU A 131 22.55 0.90 -7.72
N VAL A 132 21.26 0.78 -7.34
CA VAL A 132 20.38 1.94 -7.17
C VAL A 132 20.89 2.84 -6.04
N ARG A 133 21.31 2.26 -4.91
CA ARG A 133 21.88 3.04 -3.78
C ARG A 133 23.14 3.79 -4.19
N GLU A 134 24.03 3.15 -4.94
CA GLU A 134 25.26 3.77 -5.42
C GLU A 134 24.97 4.98 -6.31
N VAL A 135 24.03 4.84 -7.25
CA VAL A 135 23.63 5.95 -8.13
C VAL A 135 23.00 7.09 -7.34
N LEU A 136 22.07 6.80 -6.42
CA LEU A 136 21.43 7.83 -5.61
C LEU A 136 22.43 8.58 -4.72
N ALA A 137 23.42 7.88 -4.15
CA ALA A 137 24.46 8.49 -3.33
C ALA A 137 25.38 9.45 -4.11
N GLN A 138 25.60 9.20 -5.41
CA GLN A 138 26.44 10.03 -6.27
C GLN A 138 25.75 11.33 -6.73
N GLY A 139 24.42 11.32 -6.85
CA GLY A 139 23.68 12.45 -7.41
C GLY A 139 23.14 13.47 -6.39
N GLY A 140 23.17 13.16 -5.10
CA GLY A 140 22.70 14.09 -4.06
C GLY A 140 21.20 14.43 -4.10
N TRP A 141 20.40 13.60 -4.78
CA TRP A 141 18.94 13.78 -4.91
C TRP A 141 18.19 13.42 -3.63
N SER A 142 17.01 14.00 -3.46
CA SER A 142 16.03 13.63 -2.42
C SER A 142 15.19 12.39 -2.75
N CYS A 143 15.51 11.71 -3.86
CA CYS A 143 14.89 10.45 -4.24
C CYS A 143 15.23 9.32 -3.26
N SER A 144 14.28 8.40 -3.05
CA SER A 144 14.40 7.27 -2.14
C SER A 144 14.10 5.97 -2.87
N ILE A 145 14.70 4.87 -2.40
CA ILE A 145 14.19 3.54 -2.76
C ILE A 145 12.87 3.36 -2.05
N ALA A 146 11.81 3.12 -2.82
CA ALA A 146 10.44 2.99 -2.35
C ALA A 146 10.03 1.54 -2.12
N ALA A 147 10.54 0.62 -2.96
CA ALA A 147 10.24 -0.80 -2.82
C ALA A 147 11.33 -1.67 -3.43
N LEU A 148 11.53 -2.85 -2.82
CA LEU A 148 12.37 -3.95 -3.26
C LEU A 148 11.43 -5.14 -3.52
N ASN A 149 10.96 -5.26 -4.76
CA ASN A 149 9.94 -6.24 -5.15
C ASN A 149 10.54 -7.56 -5.64
N GLY A 150 11.84 -7.57 -5.97
CA GLY A 150 12.59 -8.75 -6.37
C GLY A 150 14.09 -8.42 -6.54
N PRO A 151 14.94 -9.43 -6.80
CA PRO A 151 16.38 -9.24 -6.99
C PRO A 151 16.73 -8.21 -8.07
N GLU A 152 15.90 -8.11 -9.11
CA GLU A 152 16.05 -7.17 -10.23
C GLU A 152 14.81 -6.27 -10.39
N ASN A 153 14.12 -5.94 -9.30
CA ASN A 153 12.91 -5.11 -9.36
C ASN A 153 12.88 -4.13 -8.19
N VAL A 154 13.52 -2.98 -8.40
CA VAL A 154 13.59 -1.88 -7.44
C VAL A 154 12.71 -0.74 -7.91
N VAL A 155 11.98 -0.12 -6.98
CA VAL A 155 11.24 1.12 -7.23
C VAL A 155 11.95 2.28 -6.57
N VAL A 156 12.18 3.36 -7.30
CA VAL A 156 12.65 4.65 -6.79
C VAL A 156 11.51 5.65 -6.85
N SER A 157 11.31 6.43 -5.79
CA SER A 157 10.31 7.49 -5.74
C SER A 157 10.94 8.81 -5.29
N GLY A 158 10.34 9.93 -5.70
CA GLY A 158 10.83 11.26 -5.36
C GLY A 158 10.26 12.37 -6.24
N PRO A 159 10.87 13.56 -6.21
CA PRO A 159 10.45 14.70 -7.02
C PRO A 159 10.55 14.40 -8.53
N PRO A 160 9.57 14.81 -9.37
CA PRO A 160 9.59 14.51 -10.80
C PRO A 160 10.80 15.06 -11.54
N GLY A 161 11.39 16.17 -11.06
CA GLY A 161 12.61 16.76 -11.60
C GLY A 161 13.80 15.83 -11.44
N GLU A 162 14.12 15.51 -10.18
CA GLU A 162 15.23 14.65 -9.80
C GLU A 162 15.08 13.23 -10.36
N LEU A 163 13.85 12.69 -10.44
CA LEU A 163 13.64 11.38 -11.06
C LEU A 163 14.04 11.32 -12.53
N ARG A 164 13.99 12.43 -13.28
CA ARG A 164 14.52 12.45 -14.66
C ARG A 164 16.03 12.32 -14.67
N GLU A 165 16.70 12.96 -13.72
CA GLU A 165 18.16 12.90 -13.57
C GLU A 165 18.59 11.49 -13.11
N VAL A 166 17.90 10.91 -12.13
CA VAL A 166 18.08 9.52 -11.70
C VAL A 166 17.88 8.55 -12.86
N ALA A 167 16.81 8.71 -13.65
CA ALA A 167 16.57 7.86 -14.81
C ALA A 167 17.68 7.97 -15.85
N SER A 168 18.20 9.18 -16.10
CA SER A 168 19.33 9.41 -16.99
C SER A 168 20.62 8.75 -16.47
N ALA A 169 20.93 8.92 -15.19
CA ALA A 169 22.12 8.34 -14.56
C ALA A 169 22.10 6.80 -14.56
N LEU A 170 20.95 6.20 -14.26
CA LEU A 170 20.74 4.76 -14.37
C LEU A 170 20.85 4.29 -15.82
N GLY A 171 20.24 5.02 -16.77
CA GLY A 171 20.31 4.71 -18.19
C GLY A 171 21.73 4.79 -18.76
N ALA A 172 22.55 5.74 -18.31
CA ALA A 172 23.96 5.86 -18.68
C ALA A 172 24.82 4.66 -18.24
N ARG A 173 24.36 3.92 -17.21
CA ARG A 173 24.95 2.64 -16.78
C ARG A 173 24.38 1.42 -17.50
N GLY A 174 23.53 1.62 -18.52
CA GLY A 174 22.88 0.55 -19.27
C GLY A 174 21.69 -0.10 -18.55
N LEU A 175 21.21 0.47 -17.44
CA LEU A 175 20.11 -0.10 -16.66
C LEU A 175 18.75 0.24 -17.29
N LYS A 176 17.84 -0.73 -17.29
CA LYS A 176 16.48 -0.55 -17.79
C LYS A 176 15.62 0.18 -16.74
N VAL A 177 15.09 1.33 -17.13
CA VAL A 177 14.23 2.18 -16.29
C VAL A 177 12.87 2.36 -16.94
N ARG A 178 11.80 2.22 -16.15
CA ARG A 178 10.41 2.46 -16.57
C ARG A 178 9.71 3.40 -15.60
N ARG A 179 9.14 4.49 -16.09
CA ARG A 179 8.28 5.36 -15.27
C ARG A 179 6.96 4.66 -14.94
N LEU A 180 6.55 4.73 -13.68
CA LEU A 180 5.27 4.19 -13.21
C LEU A 180 4.22 5.31 -13.19
N ASN A 181 2.96 4.97 -13.53
CA ASN A 181 1.84 5.90 -13.47
C ASN A 181 1.30 6.04 -12.04
N ILE A 182 2.15 6.54 -11.13
CA ILE A 182 1.85 6.75 -9.72
C ILE A 182 2.27 8.17 -9.38
N PRO A 183 1.34 9.15 -9.34
CA PRO A 183 1.66 10.58 -9.26
C PRO A 183 2.06 11.06 -7.85
N ARG A 184 2.40 10.14 -6.94
CA ARG A 184 2.84 10.43 -5.56
C ARG A 184 4.03 9.58 -5.20
N ALA A 185 4.99 10.17 -4.49
CA ALA A 185 6.20 9.50 -4.06
C ALA A 185 6.07 8.98 -2.61
N ALA A 186 5.23 7.95 -2.41
CA ALA A 186 5.25 7.21 -1.15
C ALA A 186 6.64 6.60 -0.88
N HIS A 187 6.95 6.30 0.37
CA HIS A 187 8.23 5.68 0.76
C HIS A 187 9.45 6.55 0.40
N SER A 188 9.31 7.86 0.56
CA SER A 188 10.37 8.85 0.31
C SER A 188 10.29 10.03 1.29
N ALA A 189 11.31 10.90 1.27
CA ALA A 189 11.31 12.13 2.06
C ALA A 189 10.08 13.01 1.80
N MET A 190 9.42 12.90 0.64
CA MET A 190 8.22 13.68 0.34
C MET A 190 7.07 13.43 1.30
N VAL A 191 6.98 12.25 1.94
CA VAL A 191 5.89 11.98 2.90
C VAL A 191 6.14 12.59 4.28
N GLU A 192 7.34 13.07 4.58
CA GLU A 192 7.69 13.60 5.90
C GLU A 192 6.77 14.77 6.32
N ALA A 193 6.35 15.58 5.35
CA ALA A 193 5.43 16.71 5.57
C ALA A 193 4.05 16.28 6.13
N ILE A 194 3.60 15.05 5.86
CA ILE A 194 2.30 14.54 6.32
C ILE A 194 2.39 13.60 7.52
N LEU A 195 3.61 13.18 7.92
CA LEU A 195 3.78 12.22 9.02
C LEU A 195 3.21 12.69 10.36
N PRO A 196 3.32 13.97 10.78
CA PRO A 196 2.73 14.42 12.05
C PRO A 196 1.21 14.23 12.09
N GLU A 197 0.51 14.59 11.01
CA GLU A 197 -0.95 14.44 10.93
C GLU A 197 -1.35 12.96 10.80
N PHE A 198 -0.60 12.18 10.03
CA PHE A 198 -0.82 10.74 9.93
C PHE A 198 -0.64 10.04 11.29
N ARG A 199 0.39 10.42 12.06
CA ARG A 199 0.66 9.92 13.41
C ARG A 199 -0.49 10.25 14.37
N ALA A 200 -1.02 11.46 14.29
CA ALA A 200 -2.14 11.89 15.14
C ALA A 200 -3.37 10.99 14.91
N VAL A 201 -3.66 10.62 13.66
CA VAL A 201 -4.72 9.65 13.36
C VAL A 201 -4.35 8.27 13.89
N ALA A 202 -3.15 7.78 13.59
CA ALA A 202 -2.67 6.46 14.03
C ALA A 202 -2.68 6.30 15.57
N ALA A 203 -2.51 7.38 16.33
CA ALA A 203 -2.59 7.39 17.79
C ALA A 203 -4.02 7.24 18.35
N THR A 204 -5.05 7.38 17.52
CA THR A 204 -6.46 7.20 17.93
C THR A 204 -6.99 5.78 17.74
N LEU A 205 -6.19 4.87 17.17
CA LEU A 205 -6.57 3.50 16.92
C LEU A 205 -6.41 2.66 18.19
N THR A 206 -7.21 1.60 18.30
CA THR A 206 -7.04 0.59 19.33
C THR A 206 -6.23 -0.58 18.79
N TYR A 207 -5.01 -0.75 19.31
CA TYR A 207 -4.12 -1.83 18.90
C TYR A 207 -4.27 -3.07 19.79
N ALA A 208 -4.17 -4.24 19.18
CA ALA A 208 -4.02 -5.53 19.84
C ALA A 208 -2.83 -6.29 19.23
N ARG A 209 -2.34 -7.30 19.96
CA ARG A 209 -1.31 -8.19 19.44
C ARG A 209 -1.89 -9.03 18.30
N PRO A 210 -1.13 -9.28 17.22
CA PRO A 210 -1.56 -10.09 16.11
C PRO A 210 -1.90 -11.52 16.57
N ALA A 211 -3.06 -12.02 16.16
CA ALA A 211 -3.50 -13.40 16.36
C ALA A 211 -2.98 -14.34 15.24
N LEU A 212 -2.68 -13.80 14.07
CA LEU A 212 -2.07 -14.52 12.95
C LEU A 212 -0.62 -14.08 12.74
N PRO A 213 0.29 -15.00 12.40
CA PRO A 213 1.64 -14.66 11.99
C PRO A 213 1.64 -13.64 10.84
N MET A 214 2.57 -12.69 10.88
CA MET A 214 2.80 -11.78 9.76
C MET A 214 4.29 -11.55 9.52
N ALA A 215 4.66 -11.37 8.25
CA ALA A 215 5.91 -10.73 7.88
C ALA A 215 5.67 -9.22 7.67
N SER A 216 6.59 -8.39 8.16
CA SER A 216 6.56 -6.95 8.01
C SER A 216 6.96 -6.57 6.59
N GLY A 217 6.10 -5.83 5.90
CA GLY A 217 6.41 -5.30 4.56
C GLY A 217 7.56 -4.29 4.58
N MET A 218 7.85 -3.69 5.74
CA MET A 218 8.92 -2.70 5.92
C MET A 218 10.29 -3.33 6.24
N THR A 219 10.33 -4.43 6.99
CA THR A 219 11.61 -5.05 7.41
C THR A 219 11.95 -6.31 6.64
N GLY A 220 10.96 -6.99 6.03
CA GLY A 220 11.14 -8.29 5.39
C GLY A 220 11.28 -9.46 6.38
N GLU A 221 11.11 -9.20 7.67
CA GLU A 221 11.20 -10.17 8.77
C GLU A 221 9.84 -10.27 9.51
N PRO A 222 9.65 -11.24 10.43
CA PRO A 222 8.44 -11.34 11.22
C PRO A 222 8.14 -10.03 11.95
N ILE A 223 6.86 -9.68 12.04
CA ILE A 223 6.44 -8.49 12.79
C ILE A 223 6.81 -8.64 14.27
N THR A 224 7.08 -7.52 14.91
CA THR A 224 7.24 -7.43 16.36
C THR A 224 6.06 -6.64 16.95
N ASP A 225 5.99 -6.55 18.27
CA ASP A 225 5.02 -5.71 18.99
C ASP A 225 5.05 -4.23 18.53
N ALA A 226 6.09 -3.79 17.81
CA ALA A 226 6.15 -2.47 17.19
C ALA A 226 4.94 -2.19 16.26
N ILE A 227 4.38 -3.18 15.58
CA ILE A 227 3.21 -2.99 14.68
C ILE A 227 1.99 -2.41 15.41
N CYS A 228 1.91 -2.62 16.72
CA CYS A 228 0.87 -2.12 17.60
C CYS A 228 1.11 -0.66 18.04
N THR A 229 1.88 0.13 17.27
CA THR A 229 2.22 1.51 17.61
C THR A 229 2.01 2.47 16.43
N PRO A 230 1.64 3.74 16.69
CA PRO A 230 1.53 4.77 15.65
C PRO A 230 2.83 4.96 14.85
N ASP A 231 3.98 4.83 15.53
CA ASP A 231 5.30 5.05 14.93
C ASP A 231 5.63 4.00 13.88
N TYR A 232 5.16 2.76 14.03
CA TYR A 232 5.27 1.74 12.99
C TYR A 232 4.60 2.18 11.70
N TRP A 233 3.38 2.69 11.77
CA TRP A 233 2.63 3.09 10.58
C TRP A 233 3.24 4.32 9.89
N CYS A 234 3.77 5.28 10.66
CA CYS A 234 4.53 6.39 10.09
C CYS A 234 5.78 5.91 9.34
N ARG A 235 6.52 4.97 9.93
CA ARG A 235 7.69 4.37 9.28
C ARG A 235 7.29 3.53 8.06
N GLN A 236 6.21 2.77 8.16
CA GLN A 236 5.67 1.96 7.07
C GLN A 236 5.29 2.80 5.83
N LEU A 237 4.87 4.04 6.03
CA LEU A 237 4.59 5.00 4.94
C LEU A 237 5.86 5.64 4.35
N ARG A 238 6.95 5.70 5.14
CA ARG A 238 8.18 6.46 4.83
C ARG A 238 9.34 5.60 4.35
N ASP A 239 9.50 4.42 4.91
CA ASP A 239 10.60 3.48 4.68
C ASP A 239 10.29 2.58 3.47
N PRO A 240 11.32 2.02 2.79
CA PRO A 240 11.11 1.14 1.66
C PRO A 240 10.30 -0.12 2.01
N VAL A 241 9.45 -0.55 1.07
CA VAL A 241 8.81 -1.87 1.15
C VAL A 241 9.82 -2.97 0.77
N ARG A 242 10.15 -3.86 1.69
CA ARG A 242 11.06 -5.01 1.52
C ARG A 242 10.31 -6.29 1.16
N PHE A 243 9.47 -6.23 0.13
CA PHE A 243 8.55 -7.32 -0.22
C PHE A 243 9.27 -8.62 -0.61
N ALA A 244 10.33 -8.52 -1.42
CA ALA A 244 11.12 -9.69 -1.83
C ALA A 244 11.74 -10.43 -0.64
N GLN A 245 12.29 -9.68 0.31
CA GLN A 245 12.87 -10.24 1.54
C GLN A 245 11.78 -10.92 2.40
N GLY A 246 10.59 -10.30 2.50
CA GLY A 246 9.46 -10.93 3.19
C GLY A 246 9.05 -12.26 2.56
N ILE A 247 8.94 -12.32 1.23
CA ILE A 247 8.65 -13.58 0.52
C ILE A 247 9.76 -14.62 0.73
N GLU A 248 11.02 -14.22 0.65
CA GLU A 248 12.16 -15.12 0.87
C GLU A 248 12.21 -15.66 2.30
N HIS A 249 11.94 -14.81 3.29
CA HIS A 249 11.80 -15.21 4.69
C HIS A 249 10.71 -16.26 4.84
N LEU A 250 9.50 -16.00 4.36
CA LEU A 250 8.39 -16.94 4.44
C LEU A 250 8.68 -18.26 3.72
N TYR A 251 9.35 -18.20 2.57
CA TYR A 251 9.74 -19.40 1.84
C TYR A 251 10.76 -20.26 2.61
N ARG A 252 11.75 -19.63 3.27
CA ARG A 252 12.71 -20.31 4.16
C ARG A 252 12.01 -20.97 5.35
N ASP A 253 10.97 -20.34 5.87
CA ASP A 253 10.13 -20.86 6.98
C ASP A 253 9.13 -21.94 6.54
N GLY A 254 9.18 -22.36 5.27
CA GLY A 254 8.37 -23.48 4.76
C GLY A 254 7.01 -23.10 4.21
N VAL A 255 6.67 -21.81 4.15
CA VAL A 255 5.39 -21.32 3.57
C VAL A 255 5.36 -21.59 2.07
N ARG A 256 4.22 -22.09 1.57
CA ARG A 256 3.98 -22.40 0.15
C ARG A 256 2.59 -21.89 -0.26
N VAL A 257 2.40 -21.65 -1.55
CA VAL A 257 1.13 -21.27 -2.20
C VAL A 257 0.60 -22.45 -3.00
#